data_AF-A0A1W1BQU6-F1
#
_entry.id   AF-A0A1W1BQU6-F1
#
_cell.length_a   1.000
_cell.length_b   1.000
_cell.length_c   1.000
_cell.angle_alpha   90.00
_cell.angle_beta   90.00
_cell.angle_gamma   90.00
#
_symmetry.space_group_name_H-M   'P 1'
#
loop_
_entity.id
_entity.type
_entity.pdbx_description
1 polymer ?
#
loop_
_entity_poly.entity_id
_entity_poly.type
_entity_poly.pdbx_seq_one_letter_code
_entity_poly.pdbx_strand_id
1 'polypeptide(L)'
;MALSLYNFVPACYICNSKLKKEEDIGDVSPTASTFNFNKKVTFKTFMQNDNLQIEEPKDFDLLLKEDFTDVYKKYIDVFELDGRYAYHKTKVIEMINKRKAYPDSRIKELAALTQKTHEEVKQDLFGTYLYDAKDLHKRPLSKLTKDIAKELGLV
;
A
#
# COMPACT_ATOMS: atom_id res chain seq x y z
N MET A 1 -19.51 -3.53 38.96
CA MET A 1 -18.81 -3.84 37.69
C MET A 1 -17.67 -2.87 37.53
N ALA A 2 -16.43 -3.35 37.57
CA ALA A 2 -15.26 -2.53 37.30
C ALA A 2 -14.94 -2.59 35.80
N LEU A 3 -14.86 -1.43 35.15
CA LEU A 3 -14.42 -1.31 33.77
C LEU A 3 -12.90 -1.18 33.77
N SER A 4 -12.22 -2.13 33.13
CA SER A 4 -10.78 -2.01 32.84
C SER A 4 -10.60 -1.30 31.50
N LEU A 5 -9.89 -0.17 31.50
CA LEU A 5 -9.55 0.55 30.27
C LEU A 5 -8.68 -0.28 29.32
N TYR A 6 -7.97 -1.29 29.85
CA TYR A 6 -7.15 -2.21 29.04
C TYR A 6 -7.96 -3.10 28.10
N ASN A 7 -9.28 -3.22 28.30
CA ASN A 7 -10.15 -4.03 27.43
C ASN A 7 -10.73 -3.24 26.23
N PHE A 8 -10.42 -1.96 26.10
CA PHE A 8 -10.94 -1.13 25.02
C PHE A 8 -10.02 -1.20 23.80
N VAL A 9 -10.59 -1.62 22.67
CA VAL A 9 -9.93 -1.54 21.37
C VAL A 9 -10.40 -0.26 20.68
N PRO A 10 -9.48 0.64 20.29
CA PRO A 10 -9.86 1.83 19.53
C PRO A 10 -10.41 1.40 18.17
N ALA A 11 -11.59 1.90 17.83
CA ALA A 11 -12.26 1.61 16.57
C ALA A 11 -12.93 2.88 16.04
N CYS A 12 -13.01 3.03 14.72
CA CYS A 12 -13.74 4.14 14.14
C CYS A 12 -15.26 3.98 14.38
N TYR A 13 -16.02 5.05 14.19
CA TYR A 13 -17.47 5.05 14.38
C TYR A 13 -18.17 3.95 13.56
N ILE A 14 -17.77 3.76 12.30
CA ILE A 14 -18.34 2.75 11.40
C ILE A 14 -18.04 1.34 11.92
N CYS A 15 -16.78 1.05 12.28
CA CYS A 15 -16.41 -0.25 12.85
C CYS A 15 -17.18 -0.56 14.14
N ASN A 16 -17.27 0.40 15.07
CA ASN A 16 -17.89 0.15 16.38
C ASN A 16 -19.42 0.17 16.35
N SER A 17 -20.03 0.93 15.44
CA SER A 17 -21.49 1.17 15.44
C SER A 17 -22.24 0.44 14.34
N LYS A 18 -21.56 0.03 13.25
CA LYS A 18 -22.18 -0.59 12.07
C LYS A 18 -21.69 -2.01 11.82
N LEU A 19 -20.40 -2.28 11.99
CA LEU A 19 -19.81 -3.61 11.71
C LEU A 19 -19.82 -4.52 12.94
N LYS A 20 -19.55 -3.97 14.12
CA LYS A 20 -19.48 -4.73 15.37
C LYS A 20 -20.76 -5.53 15.62
N LYS A 21 -20.62 -6.85 15.79
CA LYS A 21 -21.69 -7.86 15.97
C LYS A 21 -22.54 -8.18 14.74
N GLU A 22 -22.51 -7.35 13.71
CA GLU A 22 -23.24 -7.57 12.46
C GLU A 22 -22.40 -8.39 11.47
N GLU A 23 -21.12 -8.05 11.35
CA GLU A 23 -20.19 -8.70 10.43
C GLU A 23 -19.06 -9.40 11.19
N ASP A 24 -18.73 -10.61 10.74
CA ASP A 24 -17.57 -11.35 11.21
C ASP A 24 -16.33 -10.98 10.37
N ILE A 25 -15.35 -10.31 10.99
CA ILE A 25 -14.11 -9.89 10.33
C ILE A 25 -13.06 -11.02 10.21
N GLY A 26 -13.42 -12.24 10.61
CA GLY A 26 -12.52 -13.39 10.69
C GLY A 26 -11.64 -13.37 11.94
N ASP A 27 -10.74 -14.34 12.06
CA ASP A 27 -9.88 -14.53 13.23
C ASP A 27 -8.66 -13.59 13.27
N VAL A 28 -8.79 -12.39 12.68
CA VAL A 28 -7.74 -11.38 12.66
C VAL A 28 -8.18 -10.12 13.39
N SER A 29 -7.30 -9.62 14.26
CA SER A 29 -7.48 -8.35 14.96
C SER A 29 -6.26 -7.47 14.75
N PRO A 30 -6.42 -6.20 14.31
CA PRO A 30 -5.30 -5.26 14.16
C PRO A 30 -4.48 -5.03 15.45
N THR A 31 -5.04 -5.35 16.62
CA THR A 31 -4.35 -5.23 17.92
C THR A 31 -3.71 -6.54 18.39
N ALA A 32 -3.92 -7.66 17.70
CA ALA A 32 -3.30 -8.93 18.04
C ALA A 32 -1.82 -8.92 17.65
N SER A 33 -0.97 -9.54 18.49
CA SER A 33 0.47 -9.69 18.20
C SER A 33 0.77 -10.52 16.95
N THR A 34 -0.18 -11.38 16.56
CA THR A 34 -0.11 -12.20 15.34
C THR A 34 -0.49 -11.42 14.07
N PHE A 35 -1.01 -10.20 14.21
CA PHE A 35 -1.43 -9.40 13.07
C PHE A 35 -0.24 -8.82 12.31
N ASN A 36 -0.07 -9.25 11.07
CA ASN A 36 1.05 -8.89 10.22
C ASN A 36 0.61 -8.59 8.78
N PHE A 37 -0.40 -7.73 8.65
CA PHE A 37 -0.94 -7.33 7.34
C PHE A 37 0.11 -6.69 6.43
N ASN A 38 1.06 -5.93 6.99
CA ASN A 38 2.10 -5.23 6.21
C ASN A 38 3.10 -6.16 5.52
N LYS A 39 3.36 -7.35 6.07
CA LYS A 39 4.28 -8.31 5.44
C LYS A 39 3.56 -9.36 4.60
N LYS A 40 2.35 -9.77 5.01
CA LYS A 40 1.63 -10.87 4.37
C LYS A 40 0.78 -10.44 3.18
N VAL A 41 0.33 -9.19 3.16
CA VAL A 41 -0.55 -8.66 2.11
C VAL A 41 0.16 -7.54 1.39
N THR A 42 0.15 -7.57 0.06
CA THR A 42 0.77 -6.55 -0.80
C THR A 42 -0.23 -6.02 -1.82
N PHE A 43 -0.15 -4.74 -2.13
CA PHE A 43 -0.82 -4.22 -3.33
C PHE A 43 -0.10 -4.72 -4.58
N LYS A 44 -0.85 -5.18 -5.58
CA LYS A 44 -0.33 -5.58 -6.89
C LYS A 44 -1.17 -4.97 -8.00
N THR A 45 -0.52 -4.57 -9.08
CA THR A 45 -1.21 -4.15 -10.30
C THR A 45 -1.41 -5.33 -11.26
N PHE A 46 -2.58 -5.39 -11.89
CA PHE A 46 -2.92 -6.42 -12.87
C PHE A 46 -3.35 -5.73 -14.15
N MET A 47 -2.55 -5.83 -15.21
CA MET A 47 -2.90 -5.25 -16.51
C MET A 47 -4.17 -5.88 -17.05
N GLN A 48 -5.07 -5.04 -17.54
CA GLN A 48 -6.32 -5.44 -18.19
C GLN A 48 -6.30 -5.17 -19.70
N ASN A 49 -5.32 -4.42 -20.22
CA ASN A 49 -5.28 -4.05 -21.62
C ASN A 49 -4.24 -4.83 -22.43
N ASP A 50 -4.58 -5.05 -23.70
CA ASP A 50 -3.75 -5.83 -24.63
C ASP A 50 -2.47 -5.09 -25.05
N ASN A 51 -2.49 -3.76 -24.95
CA ASN A 51 -1.38 -2.90 -25.37
C ASN A 51 -0.27 -2.79 -24.31
N LEU A 52 -0.45 -3.36 -23.12
CA LEU A 52 0.50 -3.33 -21.99
C LEU A 52 0.92 -1.90 -21.58
N GLN A 53 0.05 -0.92 -21.80
CA GLN A 53 0.30 0.49 -21.51
C GLN A 53 -0.67 0.98 -20.44
N ILE A 54 -0.15 1.45 -19.32
CA ILE A 54 -0.99 2.05 -18.27
C ILE A 54 -1.05 3.55 -18.50
N GLU A 55 -2.20 4.05 -18.95
CA GLU A 55 -2.47 5.48 -19.15
C GLU A 55 -3.68 5.93 -18.32
N GLU A 56 -4.71 5.09 -18.23
CA GLU A 56 -5.95 5.35 -17.52
C GLU A 56 -6.19 4.35 -16.36
N PRO A 57 -7.00 4.72 -15.34
CA PRO A 57 -7.33 3.83 -14.23
C PRO A 57 -8.03 2.52 -14.60
N LYS A 58 -8.61 2.44 -15.81
CA LYS A 58 -9.26 1.24 -16.34
C LYS A 58 -8.29 0.24 -16.94
N ASP A 59 -7.04 0.65 -17.23
CA ASP A 59 -6.05 -0.20 -17.89
C ASP A 59 -5.48 -1.29 -16.97
N PHE A 60 -5.71 -1.17 -15.67
CA PHE A 60 -5.22 -2.12 -14.67
C PHE A 60 -6.15 -2.20 -13.46
N ASP A 61 -6.10 -3.33 -12.77
CA ASP A 61 -6.64 -3.47 -11.43
C ASP A 61 -5.58 -3.29 -10.36
N LEU A 62 -6.02 -2.75 -9.23
CA LEU A 62 -5.23 -2.60 -8.02
C LEU A 62 -5.88 -3.45 -6.94
N LEU A 63 -5.24 -4.57 -6.61
CA LEU A 63 -5.79 -5.54 -5.66
C LEU A 63 -4.77 -5.83 -4.55
N LEU A 64 -5.28 -6.05 -3.34
CA LEU A 64 -4.53 -6.62 -2.24
C LEU A 64 -4.42 -8.13 -2.44
N LYS A 65 -3.20 -8.65 -2.44
CA LYS A 65 -2.92 -10.08 -2.51
C LYS A 65 -2.15 -10.52 -1.28
N GLU A 66 -2.66 -11.57 -0.66
CA GLU A 66 -1.96 -12.26 0.41
C GLU A 66 -1.03 -13.32 -0.19
N ASP A 67 0.19 -13.42 0.36
CA ASP A 67 1.15 -14.42 -0.07
C ASP A 67 0.99 -15.71 0.76
N PHE A 68 0.87 -16.85 0.08
CA PHE A 68 0.90 -18.22 0.65
C PHE A 68 -0.21 -18.62 1.63
N THR A 69 -1.09 -17.69 2.06
CA THR A 69 -2.24 -17.96 2.94
C THR A 69 -3.45 -17.09 2.57
N ASP A 70 -4.62 -17.38 3.16
CA ASP A 70 -5.87 -16.61 2.98
C ASP A 70 -6.41 -16.02 4.31
N VAL A 71 -5.53 -15.79 5.29
CA VAL A 71 -5.90 -15.37 6.65
C VAL A 71 -6.55 -13.97 6.67
N TYR A 72 -6.15 -13.10 5.74
CA TYR A 72 -6.68 -11.74 5.60
C TYR A 72 -7.76 -11.61 4.54
N LYS A 73 -8.11 -12.66 3.81
CA LYS A 73 -9.10 -12.58 2.72
C LYS A 73 -10.44 -12.02 3.22
N LYS A 74 -11.01 -12.62 4.27
CA LYS A 74 -12.27 -12.16 4.87
C LYS A 74 -12.18 -10.72 5.39
N TYR A 75 -11.03 -10.34 5.95
CA TYR A 75 -10.78 -8.98 6.42
C TYR A 75 -10.76 -7.99 5.25
N ILE A 76 -10.09 -8.32 4.15
CA ILE A 76 -10.06 -7.48 2.93
C ILE A 76 -11.47 -7.30 2.37
N ASP A 77 -12.25 -8.39 2.32
CA ASP A 77 -13.61 -8.42 1.79
C ASP A 77 -14.58 -7.57 2.65
N VAL A 78 -14.64 -7.82 3.97
CA VAL A 78 -15.56 -7.12 4.90
C VAL A 78 -15.29 -5.62 4.95
N PHE A 79 -14.02 -5.21 4.87
CA PHE A 79 -13.67 -3.80 4.84
C PHE A 79 -13.69 -3.18 3.43
N GLU A 80 -14.01 -3.98 2.40
CA GLU A 80 -14.02 -3.58 0.98
C GLU A 80 -12.73 -2.86 0.57
N LEU A 81 -11.57 -3.36 1.02
CA LEU A 81 -10.32 -2.64 0.86
C LEU A 81 -9.96 -2.44 -0.62
N ASP A 82 -10.15 -3.45 -1.46
CA ASP A 82 -9.89 -3.33 -2.90
C ASP A 82 -10.74 -2.22 -3.55
N GLY A 83 -12.04 -2.18 -3.23
CA GLY A 83 -12.95 -1.14 -3.73
C GLY A 83 -12.56 0.27 -3.25
N ARG A 84 -12.18 0.41 -1.98
CA ARG A 84 -11.71 1.69 -1.42
C ARG A 84 -10.42 2.17 -2.07
N TYR A 85 -9.47 1.26 -2.28
CA TYR A 85 -8.18 1.60 -2.88
C TYR A 85 -8.25 1.79 -4.40
N ALA A 86 -9.28 1.27 -5.07
CA ALA A 86 -9.53 1.56 -6.49
C ALA A 86 -9.67 3.06 -6.77
N TYR A 87 -10.20 3.85 -5.83
CA TYR A 87 -10.26 5.32 -5.94
C TYR A 87 -8.87 5.97 -6.03
N HIS A 88 -7.83 5.29 -5.53
CA HIS A 88 -6.46 5.79 -5.51
C HIS A 88 -5.61 5.30 -6.69
N LYS A 89 -6.20 4.65 -7.71
CA LYS A 89 -5.49 4.22 -8.92
C LYS A 89 -4.73 5.36 -9.62
N THR A 90 -5.25 6.58 -9.61
CA THR A 90 -4.56 7.76 -10.17
C THR A 90 -3.18 7.99 -9.52
N LYS A 91 -3.03 7.68 -8.23
CA LYS A 91 -1.73 7.80 -7.55
C LYS A 91 -0.72 6.78 -8.07
N VAL A 92 -1.18 5.58 -8.39
CA VAL A 92 -0.36 4.50 -8.98
C VAL A 92 0.09 4.91 -10.39
N ILE A 93 -0.81 5.49 -11.19
CA ILE A 93 -0.47 6.02 -12.53
C ILE A 93 0.60 7.12 -12.44
N GLU A 94 0.47 8.05 -11.49
CA GLU A 94 1.48 9.09 -11.25
C GLU A 94 2.86 8.47 -10.97
N MET A 95 2.92 7.42 -10.14
CA MET A 95 4.16 6.70 -9.84
C MET A 95 4.74 5.99 -11.07
N ILE A 96 3.90 5.33 -11.87
CA ILE A 96 4.32 4.66 -13.11
C ILE A 96 4.89 5.68 -14.09
N ASN A 97 4.20 6.80 -14.32
CA ASN A 97 4.66 7.85 -15.22
C ASN A 97 5.96 8.49 -14.75
N LYS A 98 6.10 8.70 -13.44
CA LYS A 98 7.36 9.16 -12.86
C LYS A 98 8.49 8.16 -13.05
N ARG A 99 8.23 6.86 -12.89
CA ARG A 99 9.22 5.80 -13.17
C ARG A 99 9.65 5.80 -14.64
N LYS A 100 8.70 5.98 -15.58
CA LYS A 100 8.98 6.10 -17.02
C LYS A 100 9.85 7.32 -17.33
N ALA A 101 9.58 8.46 -16.69
CA ALA A 101 10.34 9.70 -16.87
C ALA A 101 11.77 9.65 -16.29
N TYR A 102 11.96 8.88 -15.21
CA TYR A 102 13.23 8.71 -14.52
C TYR A 102 13.67 7.22 -14.55
N PRO A 103 14.10 6.72 -15.73
CA PRO A 103 14.74 5.42 -15.84
C PRO A 103 16.08 5.40 -15.08
N ASP A 104 16.64 4.21 -14.86
CA ASP A 104 17.88 4.07 -14.08
C ASP A 104 19.06 4.82 -14.70
N SER A 105 19.11 4.92 -16.03
CA SER A 105 20.08 5.76 -16.76
C SER A 105 19.97 7.24 -16.36
N ARG A 106 18.75 7.78 -16.31
CA ARG A 106 18.50 9.17 -15.90
C ARG A 106 18.84 9.39 -14.43
N ILE A 107 18.55 8.42 -13.55
CA ILE A 107 18.92 8.49 -12.13
C ILE A 107 20.44 8.53 -11.97
N LYS A 108 21.18 7.73 -12.74
CA LYS A 108 22.66 7.76 -12.77
C LYS A 108 23.21 9.12 -13.23
N GLU A 109 22.64 9.68 -14.29
CA GLU A 109 23.00 11.02 -14.78
C GLU A 109 22.77 12.10 -13.70
N LEU A 110 21.59 12.09 -13.07
CA LEU A 110 21.24 13.04 -12.02
C LEU A 110 22.18 12.91 -10.81
N ALA A 111 22.47 11.69 -10.38
CA ALA A 111 23.39 11.43 -9.26
C ALA A 111 24.78 12.02 -9.52
N ALA A 112 25.30 11.84 -10.74
CA ALA A 112 26.57 12.43 -11.15
C ALA A 112 26.54 13.97 -11.15
N LEU A 113 25.47 14.57 -11.68
CA LEU A 113 25.30 16.02 -11.75
C LEU A 113 25.12 16.68 -10.37
N THR A 114 24.37 16.04 -9.47
CA THR A 114 24.07 16.59 -8.14
C THR A 114 25.08 16.16 -7.07
N GLN A 115 26.07 15.33 -7.42
CA GLN A 115 27.02 14.71 -6.48
C GLN A 115 26.30 13.97 -5.33
N LYS A 116 25.16 13.34 -5.65
CA LYS A 116 24.36 12.54 -4.71
C LYS A 116 24.49 11.06 -5.05
N THR A 117 24.22 10.18 -4.09
CA THR A 117 24.06 8.75 -4.36
C THR A 117 22.79 8.49 -5.16
N HIS A 118 22.72 7.34 -5.85
CA HIS A 118 21.50 6.92 -6.56
C HIS A 118 20.30 6.83 -5.60
N GLU A 119 20.53 6.41 -4.36
CA GLU A 119 19.49 6.30 -3.34
C GLU A 119 18.93 7.68 -2.95
N GLU A 120 19.81 8.66 -2.70
CA GLU A 120 19.37 10.03 -2.40
C GLU A 120 18.58 10.66 -3.56
N VAL A 121 19.02 10.46 -4.80
CA VAL A 121 18.26 10.92 -5.97
C VAL A 121 16.89 10.24 -6.06
N LYS A 122 16.82 8.93 -5.80
CA LYS A 122 15.54 8.23 -5.75
C LYS A 122 14.66 8.73 -4.58
N GLN A 123 15.23 9.06 -3.43
CA GLN A 123 14.49 9.63 -2.31
C GLN A 123 13.95 11.02 -2.61
N ASP A 124 14.72 11.87 -3.30
CA ASP A 124 14.27 13.19 -3.75
C ASP A 124 13.13 13.07 -4.77
N LEU A 125 13.24 12.13 -5.71
CA LEU A 125 12.23 11.93 -6.75
C LEU A 125 10.98 11.24 -6.19
N PHE A 126 11.10 10.13 -5.49
CA PHE A 126 9.96 9.27 -5.14
C PHE A 126 9.53 9.40 -3.66
N GLY A 127 10.36 10.00 -2.82
CA GLY A 127 10.12 10.24 -1.40
C GLY A 127 10.89 9.27 -0.50
N THR A 128 11.37 9.78 0.64
CA THR A 128 12.16 9.03 1.64
C THR A 128 11.41 7.86 2.28
N TYR A 129 10.08 7.97 2.40
CA TYR A 129 9.21 7.00 3.07
C TYR A 129 9.09 5.65 2.34
N LEU A 130 9.57 5.55 1.10
CA LEU A 130 9.60 4.29 0.35
C LEU A 130 10.66 3.31 0.90
N TYR A 131 11.70 3.84 1.53
CA TYR A 131 12.88 3.09 1.95
C TYR A 131 12.83 2.61 3.40
N ASP A 132 12.20 3.35 4.32
CA ASP A 132 12.10 2.95 5.72
C ASP A 132 10.73 2.33 6.07
N ALA A 133 10.72 1.07 6.51
CA ALA A 133 9.51 0.40 7.01
C ALA A 133 8.95 1.02 8.28
N LYS A 134 9.78 1.69 9.08
CA LYS A 134 9.37 2.37 10.32
C LYS A 134 8.47 3.56 10.03
N ASP A 135 8.55 4.13 8.83
CA ASP A 135 7.88 5.37 8.46
C ASP A 135 6.52 5.17 7.77
N LEU A 136 6.07 3.92 7.59
CA LEU A 136 4.77 3.60 6.97
C LEU A 136 3.58 4.30 7.63
N HIS A 137 3.66 4.59 8.93
CA HIS A 137 2.58 5.24 9.67
C HIS A 137 2.59 6.77 9.56
N LYS A 138 3.65 7.38 9.00
CA LYS A 138 3.81 8.84 8.96
C LYS A 138 2.96 9.53 7.89
N ARG A 139 2.50 8.80 6.87
CA ARG A 139 1.71 9.37 5.76
C ARG A 139 0.56 8.44 5.33
N PRO A 140 -0.58 9.01 4.89
CA PRO A 140 -1.61 8.25 4.21
C PRO A 140 -1.05 7.51 2.99
N LEU A 141 -1.62 6.35 2.67
CA LEU A 141 -1.26 5.54 1.50
C LEU A 141 0.19 5.04 1.45
N SER A 142 1.00 5.20 2.51
CA SER A 142 2.41 4.79 2.51
C SER A 142 2.61 3.32 2.13
N LYS A 143 1.72 2.43 2.58
CA LYS A 143 1.75 1.01 2.20
C LYS A 143 1.56 0.83 0.68
N LEU A 144 0.51 1.43 0.12
CA LEU A 144 0.23 1.39 -1.31
C LEU A 144 1.45 1.88 -2.11
N THR A 145 1.95 3.07 -1.79
CA THR A 145 3.09 3.64 -2.51
C THR A 145 4.35 2.80 -2.37
N LYS A 146 4.57 2.15 -1.21
CA LYS A 146 5.73 1.29 -0.99
C LYS A 146 5.65 0.00 -1.79
N ASP A 147 4.49 -0.66 -1.79
CA ASP A 147 4.29 -1.90 -2.52
C ASP A 147 4.42 -1.67 -4.03
N ILE A 148 3.82 -0.58 -4.55
CA ILE A 148 3.96 -0.17 -5.94
C ILE A 148 5.41 0.23 -6.28
N ALA A 149 6.13 0.90 -5.38
CA ALA A 149 7.52 1.25 -5.63
C ALA A 149 8.41 0.00 -5.78
N LYS A 150 8.16 -1.05 -5.00
CA LYS A 150 8.83 -2.35 -5.16
C LYS A 150 8.47 -3.00 -6.49
N GLU A 151 7.19 -2.99 -6.86
CA GLU A 151 6.72 -3.51 -8.16
C GLU A 151 7.40 -2.81 -9.35
N LEU A 152 7.67 -1.50 -9.22
CA LEU A 152 8.39 -0.69 -10.22
C LEU A 152 9.92 -0.81 -10.16
N GLY A 153 10.47 -1.61 -9.25
CA GLY A 153 11.92 -1.81 -9.07
C GLY A 153 12.65 -0.58 -8.51
N LEU A 154 11.96 0.29 -7.76
CA LEU A 154 12.57 1.47 -7.15
C LEU A 154 13.25 1.17 -5.81
N VAL A 155 12.77 0.14 -5.10
CA VAL A 155 13.19 -0.34 -3.77
C VAL A 155 13.35 -1.85 -3.79
#